data_AF-A0A3N5QZA9-F1
#
_entry.id   AF-A0A3N5QZA9-F1
#
_cell.length_a   1.000
_cell.length_b   1.000
_cell.length_c   1.000
_cell.angle_alpha   90.00
_cell.angle_beta   90.00
_cell.angle_gamma   90.00
#
_symmetry.space_group_name_H-M   'P 1'
#
loop_
_entity.id
_entity.type
_entity.pdbx_description
1 polymer ?
#
loop_
_entity_poly.entity_id
_entity_poly.type
_entity_poly.pdbx_seq_one_letter_code
_entity_poly.pdbx_strand_id
1 'polypeptide(L)'
;MLRFFIFVWLKNDREFMNLPQTQKKPANPDVCLSEAVTLQERLHLIGLLDQGLEPTLTNGLSGLFRDLSEQIDKTVQSSNLKCLNPQNSSNGFHRIEINSESNETLGWMNMLYFNKTIPCYYLIYVEVAPFFRKKGLGSRIIDRFKQFLNDKSALGILDNIIPKEDPTFSLYRRSGWQPLDDYMAAPLLLQYERYLIYVPPGLRRRVLKDVLPKIFYHLSRKRAILDMRDNESMVQQTLQEFRDLYQVLQTRSQVRTDHGKIDMESRFFFTRFVIKLIAFRRLIGDLIGYTGGESIEQITLAPEIAAWPIQSYIPAEWIRAVPSISGDFKLLAHLPGALLGKPAVFIEALPNYQRPSLKSWLDKKGVDRSPVITIGDLMDLGFDPTRLKEITLKGQTYVFERVQRKQSIEIQQKQRLLDRLKTLMAPQTIQGTRMKINPPLLWISDQGHTYILREKIAAIHWEEALDQVQTQDALKPLNRLIGLDQRIKKTVQSAMSCLSADLTLEEQKEWRHLSWFVSWNRSSNQPALVLDDSEPYFESVFVA
;
A
#
# COMPACT_ATOMS: atom_id res chain seq x y z
N MET A 1 11.75 -4.98 -4.90
CA MET A 1 11.20 -4.68 -3.57
C MET A 1 10.04 -3.69 -3.67
N LEU A 2 10.22 -2.47 -4.23
CA LEU A 2 9.11 -1.53 -4.51
C LEU A 2 7.94 -2.16 -5.28
N ARG A 3 8.23 -3.03 -6.26
CA ARG A 3 7.25 -3.84 -7.01
C ARG A 3 6.38 -4.76 -6.16
N PHE A 4 6.95 -5.37 -5.12
CA PHE A 4 6.17 -6.19 -4.19
C PHE A 4 5.38 -5.28 -3.24
N PHE A 5 5.91 -4.10 -2.89
CA PHE A 5 5.26 -3.14 -1.99
C PHE A 5 4.04 -2.45 -2.58
N ILE A 6 4.08 -1.95 -3.82
CA ILE A 6 2.89 -1.37 -4.48
C ILE A 6 1.79 -2.43 -4.60
N PHE A 7 2.20 -3.66 -4.89
CA PHE A 7 1.34 -4.81 -5.12
C PHE A 7 0.70 -5.36 -3.84
N VAL A 8 1.47 -5.41 -2.75
CA VAL A 8 1.01 -5.73 -1.39
C VAL A 8 0.16 -4.58 -0.84
N TRP A 9 0.47 -3.33 -1.14
CA TRP A 9 -0.24 -2.18 -0.58
C TRP A 9 -1.59 -1.90 -1.25
N LEU A 10 -1.70 -2.02 -2.59
CA LEU A 10 -2.98 -1.90 -3.31
C LEU A 10 -3.90 -3.12 -3.12
N LYS A 11 -3.32 -4.30 -2.87
CA LYS A 11 -4.01 -5.60 -3.02
C LYS A 11 -3.59 -6.61 -1.93
N ASN A 12 -3.47 -6.20 -0.65
CA ASN A 12 -3.04 -7.12 0.42
C ASN A 12 -4.15 -8.08 0.86
N ASP A 13 -3.94 -9.38 0.60
CA ASP A 13 -4.89 -10.50 0.78
C ASP A 13 -4.36 -11.59 1.70
N ARG A 14 -4.33 -11.37 3.01
CA ARG A 14 -3.94 -12.46 3.90
C ARG A 14 -5.07 -13.23 4.57
N GLU A 15 -6.26 -12.66 4.78
CA GLU A 15 -7.25 -13.30 5.68
C GLU A 15 -8.74 -13.19 5.29
N PHE A 16 -9.10 -13.23 4.00
CA PHE A 16 -10.54 -13.34 3.61
C PHE A 16 -11.16 -14.73 3.86
N MET A 17 -10.40 -15.71 4.38
CA MET A 17 -10.73 -17.13 4.24
C MET A 17 -11.39 -17.79 5.46
N ASN A 18 -11.83 -17.02 6.46
CA ASN A 18 -12.67 -17.54 7.56
C ASN A 18 -14.03 -16.83 7.56
N LEU A 19 -14.74 -16.86 6.44
CA LEU A 19 -16.14 -16.44 6.39
C LEU A 19 -16.99 -17.46 7.17
N PRO A 20 -17.72 -17.08 8.24
CA PRO A 20 -18.66 -17.98 8.88
C PRO A 20 -19.80 -18.32 7.91
N GLN A 21 -20.03 -19.62 7.69
CA GLN A 21 -21.01 -20.15 6.72
C GLN A 21 -22.49 -20.00 7.11
N THR A 22 -22.85 -19.17 8.09
CA THR A 22 -24.24 -19.12 8.58
C THR A 22 -24.67 -17.72 9.02
N GLN A 23 -25.18 -16.91 8.10
CA GLN A 23 -26.10 -15.83 8.47
C GLN A 23 -27.50 -16.19 7.97
N LYS A 24 -28.42 -16.42 8.92
CA LYS A 24 -29.85 -16.63 8.65
C LYS A 24 -30.43 -15.38 7.99
N LYS A 25 -31.26 -15.61 6.96
CA LYS A 25 -32.03 -14.63 6.20
C LYS A 25 -32.79 -13.67 7.15
N PRO A 26 -32.49 -12.35 7.18
CA PRO A 26 -33.29 -11.42 7.95
C PRO A 26 -34.65 -11.20 7.28
N ALA A 27 -35.71 -11.26 8.07
CA ALA A 27 -37.08 -11.01 7.67
C ALA A 27 -37.41 -9.51 7.81
N ASN A 28 -36.97 -8.68 6.85
CA ASN A 28 -37.58 -7.37 6.63
C ASN A 28 -37.31 -6.89 5.19
N PRO A 29 -38.32 -6.40 4.44
CA PRO A 29 -38.15 -5.98 3.06
C PRO A 29 -37.83 -4.48 3.01
N ASP A 30 -36.68 -4.07 3.56
CA ASP A 30 -36.09 -2.79 3.17
C ASP A 30 -35.18 -3.04 1.97
N VAL A 31 -35.36 -2.21 0.94
CA VAL A 31 -34.73 -2.26 -0.40
C VAL A 31 -33.37 -2.97 -0.39
N CYS A 32 -33.39 -4.23 -0.80
CA CYS A 32 -32.20 -5.08 -0.79
C CYS A 32 -31.21 -4.61 -1.85
N LEU A 33 -29.98 -4.28 -1.44
CA LEU A 33 -28.87 -3.88 -2.31
C LEU A 33 -28.40 -4.97 -3.30
N SER A 34 -29.07 -6.13 -3.34
CA SER A 34 -28.60 -7.33 -4.02
C SER A 34 -29.06 -7.49 -5.46
N GLU A 35 -30.02 -6.71 -5.97
CA GLU A 35 -30.63 -7.03 -7.28
C GLU A 35 -30.05 -6.25 -8.48
N ALA A 36 -29.21 -5.21 -8.27
CA ALA A 36 -28.75 -4.34 -9.36
C ALA A 36 -27.21 -4.17 -9.48
N VAL A 37 -26.40 -4.86 -8.68
CA VAL A 37 -24.94 -4.64 -8.63
C VAL A 37 -24.20 -5.87 -9.12
N THR A 38 -23.31 -5.71 -10.10
CA THR A 38 -22.50 -6.82 -10.63
C THR A 38 -21.52 -7.34 -9.58
N LEU A 39 -21.02 -8.56 -9.74
CA LEU A 39 -20.00 -9.11 -8.84
C LEU A 39 -18.77 -8.18 -8.78
N GLN A 40 -18.30 -7.69 -9.93
CA GLN A 40 -17.14 -6.82 -10.02
C GLN A 40 -17.33 -5.50 -9.25
N GLU A 41 -18.50 -4.86 -9.39
CA GLU A 41 -18.83 -3.64 -8.65
C GLU A 41 -18.85 -3.88 -7.14
N ARG A 42 -19.42 -5.01 -6.69
CA ARG A 42 -19.40 -5.41 -5.28
C ARG A 42 -17.97 -5.58 -4.77
N LEU A 43 -17.12 -6.26 -5.54
CA LEU A 43 -15.71 -6.46 -5.20
C LEU A 43 -14.94 -5.14 -5.12
N HIS A 44 -15.18 -4.20 -6.04
CA HIS A 44 -14.55 -2.87 -5.99
C HIS A 44 -14.97 -2.07 -4.75
N LEU A 45 -16.27 -2.09 -4.39
CA LEU A 45 -16.79 -1.42 -3.20
C LEU A 45 -16.25 -2.05 -1.91
N ILE A 46 -16.20 -3.38 -1.83
CA ILE A 46 -15.55 -4.09 -0.72
C ILE A 46 -14.08 -3.70 -0.63
N GLY A 47 -13.42 -3.53 -1.79
CA GLY A 47 -12.06 -3.03 -1.86
C GLY A 47 -11.88 -1.71 -1.13
N LEU A 48 -12.87 -0.81 -1.11
CA LEU A 48 -12.79 0.48 -0.39
C LEU A 48 -12.92 0.35 1.13
N LEU A 49 -13.60 -0.69 1.62
CA LEU A 49 -13.79 -0.97 3.04
C LEU A 49 -12.47 -1.39 3.71
N ASP A 50 -12.32 -1.07 5.00
CA ASP A 50 -11.22 -1.61 5.78
C ASP A 50 -11.42 -3.12 6.00
N GLN A 51 -10.36 -3.91 5.80
CA GLN A 51 -10.40 -5.35 6.00
C GLN A 51 -10.64 -5.70 7.48
N GLY A 52 -11.50 -6.68 7.75
CA GLY A 52 -11.85 -7.11 9.11
C GLY A 52 -13.09 -6.45 9.72
N LEU A 53 -13.84 -5.66 8.93
CA LEU A 53 -15.12 -5.08 9.34
C LEU A 53 -16.30 -6.04 9.22
N GLU A 54 -16.17 -7.11 8.42
CA GLU A 54 -17.23 -8.08 8.09
C GLU A 54 -18.03 -8.57 9.30
N PRO A 55 -17.44 -9.00 10.42
CA PRO A 55 -18.21 -9.54 11.54
C PRO A 55 -18.97 -8.46 12.33
N THR A 56 -18.69 -7.18 12.09
CA THR A 56 -19.25 -6.06 12.86
C THR A 56 -20.24 -5.19 12.09
N LEU A 57 -20.37 -5.41 10.77
CA LEU A 57 -21.24 -4.62 9.90
C LEU A 57 -22.73 -4.96 10.12
N THR A 58 -23.56 -3.94 10.32
CA THR A 58 -25.03 -4.04 10.35
C THR A 58 -25.64 -3.77 8.96
N ASN A 59 -26.97 -3.86 8.85
CA ASN A 59 -27.74 -3.80 7.58
C ASN A 59 -27.34 -2.63 6.65
N GLY A 60 -27.45 -2.86 5.33
CA GLY A 60 -27.08 -1.92 4.27
C GLY A 60 -25.82 -2.33 3.50
N LEU A 61 -24.75 -2.73 4.20
CA LEU A 61 -23.52 -3.22 3.58
C LEU A 61 -23.39 -4.75 3.58
N SER A 62 -24.15 -5.45 4.42
CA SER A 62 -24.20 -6.92 4.42
C SER A 62 -24.63 -7.48 3.06
N GLY A 63 -25.41 -6.73 2.28
CA GLY A 63 -25.75 -7.06 0.90
C GLY A 63 -24.54 -7.18 -0.03
N LEU A 64 -23.46 -6.43 0.21
CA LEU A 64 -22.22 -6.54 -0.56
C LEU A 64 -21.53 -7.90 -0.35
N PHE A 65 -21.73 -8.53 0.82
CA PHE A 65 -21.09 -9.80 1.18
C PHE A 65 -22.01 -11.02 1.01
N ARG A 66 -23.32 -10.82 0.85
CA ARG A 66 -24.32 -11.89 0.70
C ARG A 66 -24.03 -12.77 -0.52
N ASP A 67 -23.91 -14.09 -0.33
CA ASP A 67 -23.63 -15.07 -1.38
C ASP A 67 -22.32 -14.80 -2.16
N LEU A 68 -21.45 -13.91 -1.66
CA LEU A 68 -20.24 -13.49 -2.37
C LEU A 68 -19.29 -14.67 -2.58
N SER A 69 -19.13 -15.52 -1.56
CA SER A 69 -18.27 -16.70 -1.66
C SER A 69 -18.75 -17.66 -2.74
N GLU A 70 -20.06 -17.91 -2.82
CA GLU A 70 -20.64 -18.81 -3.82
C GLU A 70 -20.49 -18.23 -5.23
N GLN A 71 -20.73 -16.92 -5.39
CA GLN A 71 -20.54 -16.24 -6.68
C GLN A 71 -19.07 -16.25 -7.12
N ILE A 72 -18.12 -16.05 -6.20
CA ILE A 72 -16.68 -16.17 -6.48
C ILE A 72 -16.35 -17.60 -6.91
N ASP A 73 -16.81 -18.61 -6.18
CA ASP A 73 -16.53 -20.01 -6.50
C ASP A 73 -17.11 -20.43 -7.85
N LYS A 74 -18.35 -20.00 -8.16
CA LYS A 74 -18.98 -20.21 -9.47
C LYS A 74 -18.21 -19.53 -10.60
N THR A 75 -17.72 -18.30 -10.36
CA THR A 75 -16.91 -17.54 -11.33
C THR A 75 -15.54 -18.20 -11.58
N VAL A 76 -14.93 -18.75 -10.53
CA VAL A 76 -13.67 -19.51 -10.65
C VAL A 76 -13.88 -20.80 -11.43
N GLN A 77 -14.95 -21.55 -11.15
CA GLN A 77 -15.24 -22.83 -11.82
C GLN A 77 -15.50 -22.66 -13.32
N SER A 78 -16.18 -21.56 -13.68
CA SER A 78 -16.54 -21.24 -15.07
C SER A 78 -15.45 -20.49 -15.86
N SER A 79 -14.32 -20.18 -15.21
CA SER A 79 -13.27 -19.37 -15.83
C SER A 79 -12.51 -20.09 -16.95
N ASN A 80 -12.18 -19.35 -18.01
CA ASN A 80 -11.52 -19.82 -19.21
C ASN A 80 -10.18 -19.12 -19.44
N LEU A 81 -9.19 -19.88 -19.91
CA LEU A 81 -7.87 -19.36 -20.25
C LEU A 81 -7.81 -18.93 -21.71
N LYS A 82 -7.45 -17.68 -21.97
CA LYS A 82 -7.22 -17.15 -23.31
C LYS A 82 -5.74 -16.77 -23.46
N CYS A 83 -5.10 -17.29 -24.50
CA CYS A 83 -3.78 -16.84 -24.91
C CYS A 83 -3.97 -15.75 -25.95
N LEU A 84 -3.63 -14.52 -25.63
CA LEU A 84 -3.73 -13.42 -26.59
C LEU A 84 -2.55 -13.49 -27.56
N ASN A 85 -2.85 -13.57 -28.85
CA ASN A 85 -1.85 -13.66 -29.89
C ASN A 85 -1.14 -12.30 -30.08
N PRO A 86 0.18 -12.32 -30.33
CA PRO A 86 1.04 -11.13 -30.38
C PRO A 86 0.84 -10.24 -31.62
N GLN A 87 -0.14 -10.50 -32.49
CA GLN A 87 -0.33 -9.70 -33.71
C GLN A 87 -0.67 -8.22 -33.41
N ASN A 88 -1.11 -7.92 -32.18
CA ASN A 88 -1.33 -6.55 -31.68
C ASN A 88 -0.26 -6.08 -30.67
N SER A 89 0.73 -6.91 -30.30
CA SER A 89 1.75 -6.56 -29.31
C SER A 89 3.02 -6.08 -29.99
N SER A 90 3.35 -4.80 -29.86
CA SER A 90 4.66 -4.31 -30.29
C SER A 90 5.78 -4.99 -29.46
N ASN A 91 6.83 -5.47 -30.12
CA ASN A 91 8.10 -5.90 -29.50
C ASN A 91 8.15 -7.25 -28.74
N GLY A 92 7.29 -8.23 -29.07
CA GLY A 92 7.44 -9.60 -28.57
C GLY A 92 6.94 -9.83 -27.13
N PHE A 93 6.05 -8.98 -26.63
CA PHE A 93 5.31 -9.23 -25.40
C PHE A 93 4.12 -10.15 -25.68
N HIS A 94 3.86 -11.11 -24.80
CA HIS A 94 2.70 -11.98 -24.88
C HIS A 94 1.96 -12.00 -23.55
N ARG A 95 0.65 -12.22 -23.60
CA ARG A 95 -0.21 -12.27 -22.41
C ARG A 95 -1.07 -13.54 -22.41
N ILE A 96 -1.14 -14.19 -21.26
CA ILE A 96 -2.15 -15.20 -20.96
C ILE A 96 -3.11 -14.59 -19.94
N GLU A 97 -4.40 -14.64 -20.21
CA GLU A 97 -5.44 -14.16 -19.31
C GLU A 97 -6.33 -15.33 -18.89
N ILE A 98 -6.79 -15.29 -17.65
CA ILE A 98 -7.88 -16.14 -17.17
C ILE A 98 -9.09 -15.24 -16.94
N ASN A 99 -10.15 -15.48 -17.72
CA ASN A 99 -11.34 -14.65 -17.72
C ASN A 99 -12.54 -15.43 -17.19
N SER A 100 -13.51 -14.74 -16.60
CA SER A 100 -14.83 -15.29 -16.29
C SER A 100 -15.61 -15.63 -17.56
N GLU A 101 -16.79 -16.25 -17.41
CA GLU A 101 -17.77 -16.38 -18.50
C GLU A 101 -18.21 -15.01 -19.06
N SER A 102 -18.32 -13.99 -18.21
CA SER A 102 -18.61 -12.60 -18.62
C SER A 102 -17.43 -11.91 -19.30
N ASN A 103 -16.32 -12.62 -19.53
CA ASN A 103 -15.08 -12.12 -20.12
C ASN A 103 -14.34 -11.06 -19.25
N GLU A 104 -14.63 -11.02 -17.95
CA GLU A 104 -13.87 -10.21 -16.98
C GLU A 104 -12.56 -10.91 -16.63
N THR A 105 -11.45 -10.17 -16.57
CA THR A 105 -10.13 -10.73 -16.26
C THR A 105 -9.97 -11.00 -14.76
N LEU A 106 -9.89 -12.28 -14.39
CA LEU A 106 -9.67 -12.74 -13.01
C LEU A 106 -8.18 -12.82 -12.65
N GLY A 107 -7.32 -12.91 -13.65
CA GLY A 107 -5.88 -12.97 -13.51
C GLY A 107 -5.19 -12.99 -14.87
N TRP A 108 -3.89 -12.74 -14.89
CA TRP A 108 -3.11 -12.74 -16.12
C TRP A 108 -1.64 -13.01 -15.85
N MET A 109 -0.89 -13.26 -16.92
CA MET A 109 0.55 -13.38 -16.93
C MET A 109 1.12 -12.68 -18.15
N ASN A 110 2.16 -11.88 -17.91
CA ASN A 110 2.93 -11.21 -18.94
C ASN A 110 4.24 -11.96 -19.17
N MET A 111 4.59 -12.17 -20.44
CA MET A 111 5.85 -12.78 -20.83
C MET A 111 6.49 -12.06 -22.01
N LEU A 112 7.82 -12.15 -22.09
CA LEU A 112 8.61 -11.57 -23.17
C LEU A 112 9.29 -12.68 -23.98
N TYR A 113 9.07 -12.68 -25.28
CA TYR A 113 9.80 -13.52 -26.21
C TYR A 113 11.17 -12.93 -26.58
N PHE A 114 12.17 -13.79 -26.64
CA PHE A 114 13.46 -13.48 -27.25
C PHE A 114 14.03 -14.69 -27.97
N ASN A 115 14.66 -14.42 -29.11
CA ASN A 115 15.29 -15.42 -29.96
C ASN A 115 16.71 -14.96 -30.29
N LYS A 116 17.66 -15.26 -29.40
CA LYS A 116 19.09 -14.97 -29.63
C LYS A 116 19.84 -16.23 -29.99
N THR A 117 19.76 -17.24 -29.11
CA THR A 117 20.44 -18.53 -29.32
C THR A 117 19.44 -19.67 -29.45
N ILE A 118 18.41 -19.64 -28.61
CA ILE A 118 17.25 -20.53 -28.67
C ILE A 118 15.98 -19.71 -28.40
N PRO A 119 14.81 -20.14 -28.90
CA PRO A 119 13.53 -19.54 -28.54
C PRO A 119 13.35 -19.59 -27.03
N CYS A 120 13.06 -18.44 -26.43
CA CYS A 120 12.89 -18.36 -24.99
C CYS A 120 11.86 -17.30 -24.61
N TYR A 121 11.14 -17.58 -23.52
CA TYR A 121 10.16 -16.68 -22.94
C TYR A 121 10.54 -16.39 -21.49
N TYR A 122 10.63 -15.11 -21.16
CA TYR A 122 10.83 -14.64 -19.80
C TYR A 122 9.47 -14.27 -19.20
N LEU A 123 9.09 -14.94 -18.12
CA LEU A 123 7.93 -14.59 -17.31
C LEU A 123 8.26 -13.31 -16.55
N ILE A 124 7.54 -12.25 -16.87
CA ILE A 124 7.71 -10.94 -16.23
C ILE A 124 6.98 -10.95 -14.89
N TYR A 125 5.69 -11.28 -14.92
CA TYR A 125 4.85 -11.33 -13.73
C TYR A 125 3.57 -12.16 -13.95
N VAL A 126 2.97 -12.64 -12.86
CA VAL A 126 1.69 -13.37 -12.82
C VAL A 126 0.81 -12.74 -11.76
N GLU A 127 -0.36 -12.26 -12.16
CA GLU A 127 -1.36 -11.66 -11.29
C GLU A 127 -2.59 -12.55 -11.18
N VAL A 128 -3.13 -12.65 -9.96
CA VAL A 128 -4.51 -13.06 -9.74
C VAL A 128 -5.18 -11.99 -8.90
N ALA A 129 -6.37 -11.57 -9.32
CA ALA A 129 -7.13 -10.57 -8.60
C ALA A 129 -7.39 -11.03 -7.16
N PRO A 130 -7.31 -10.12 -6.17
CA PRO A 130 -7.34 -10.39 -4.74
C PRO A 130 -8.33 -11.44 -4.26
N PHE A 131 -9.59 -11.22 -4.61
CA PHE A 131 -10.72 -12.04 -4.20
C PHE A 131 -10.71 -13.46 -4.78
N PHE A 132 -9.89 -13.70 -5.80
CA PHE A 132 -9.76 -15.01 -6.47
C PHE A 132 -8.45 -15.72 -6.15
N ARG A 133 -7.60 -15.16 -5.28
CA ARG A 133 -6.36 -15.79 -4.82
C ARG A 133 -6.68 -17.05 -4.00
N LYS A 134 -5.70 -17.97 -3.92
CA LYS A 134 -5.83 -19.29 -3.26
C LYS A 134 -6.92 -20.21 -3.83
N LYS A 135 -7.59 -19.84 -4.93
CA LYS A 135 -8.58 -20.67 -5.65
C LYS A 135 -7.97 -21.45 -6.85
N GLY A 136 -6.65 -21.59 -6.88
CA GLY A 136 -5.94 -22.37 -7.92
C GLY A 136 -5.75 -21.68 -9.28
N LEU A 137 -6.29 -20.46 -9.48
CA LEU A 137 -6.15 -19.74 -10.76
C LEU A 137 -4.68 -19.49 -11.15
N GLY A 138 -3.83 -19.12 -10.19
CA GLY A 138 -2.41 -18.91 -10.44
C GLY A 138 -1.71 -20.17 -10.97
N SER A 139 -1.98 -21.33 -10.35
CA SER A 139 -1.47 -22.62 -10.83
C SER A 139 -1.94 -22.92 -12.25
N ARG A 140 -3.22 -22.68 -12.56
CA ARG A 140 -3.79 -22.88 -13.91
C ARG A 140 -3.08 -22.02 -14.96
N ILE A 141 -2.76 -20.76 -14.63
CA ILE A 141 -1.99 -19.86 -15.53
C ILE A 141 -0.58 -20.42 -15.77
N ILE A 142 0.13 -20.85 -14.71
CA ILE A 142 1.48 -21.41 -14.82
C ILE A 142 1.51 -22.72 -15.60
N ASP A 143 0.54 -23.61 -15.37
CA ASP A 143 0.46 -24.87 -16.11
C ASP A 143 0.16 -24.63 -17.59
N ARG A 144 -0.71 -23.66 -17.91
CA ARG A 144 -0.95 -23.26 -19.29
C ARG A 144 0.29 -22.66 -19.93
N PHE A 145 1.07 -21.87 -19.19
CA PHE A 145 2.34 -21.36 -19.68
C PHE A 145 3.33 -22.48 -19.99
N LYS A 146 3.45 -23.49 -19.13
CA LYS A 146 4.29 -24.66 -19.40
C LYS A 146 3.87 -25.42 -20.66
N GLN A 147 2.56 -25.63 -20.84
CA GLN A 147 2.04 -26.22 -22.09
C GLN A 147 2.44 -25.38 -23.30
N PHE A 148 2.26 -24.06 -23.23
CA PHE A 148 2.70 -23.14 -24.28
C PHE A 148 4.21 -23.25 -24.58
N LEU A 149 5.07 -23.35 -23.56
CA LEU A 149 6.51 -23.54 -23.73
C LEU A 149 6.85 -24.88 -24.40
N ASN A 150 6.11 -25.94 -24.07
CA ASN A 150 6.25 -27.25 -24.71
C ASN A 150 5.85 -27.20 -26.18
N ASP A 151 4.68 -26.63 -26.48
CA ASP A 151 4.16 -26.48 -27.84
C ASP A 151 5.12 -25.66 -28.72
N LYS A 152 5.75 -24.63 -28.15
CA LYS A 152 6.72 -23.77 -28.84
C LYS A 152 8.15 -24.32 -28.82
N SER A 153 8.41 -25.42 -28.09
CA SER A 153 9.76 -25.93 -27.83
C SER A 153 10.73 -24.82 -27.40
N ALA A 154 10.29 -23.98 -26.47
CA ALA A 154 10.99 -22.78 -26.03
C ALA A 154 11.38 -22.87 -24.56
N LEU A 155 12.55 -22.34 -24.22
CA LEU A 155 13.02 -22.26 -22.84
C LEU A 155 12.14 -21.26 -22.05
N GLY A 156 11.73 -21.61 -20.84
CA GLY A 156 11.11 -20.67 -19.89
C GLY A 156 12.12 -20.14 -18.89
N ILE A 157 12.06 -18.84 -18.57
CA ILE A 157 12.86 -18.21 -17.52
C ILE A 157 11.96 -17.35 -16.63
N LEU A 158 12.18 -17.35 -15.32
CA LEU A 158 11.51 -16.43 -14.38
C LEU A 158 12.46 -15.99 -13.26
N ASP A 159 12.21 -14.82 -12.68
CA ASP A 159 12.88 -14.31 -11.46
C ASP A 159 11.93 -14.48 -10.28
N ASN A 160 12.21 -15.40 -9.35
CA ASN A 160 11.33 -15.64 -8.21
C ASN A 160 11.54 -14.55 -7.15
N ILE A 161 10.77 -13.47 -7.29
CA ILE A 161 10.77 -12.33 -6.37
C ILE A 161 9.92 -12.55 -5.11
N ILE A 162 9.25 -13.70 -5.00
CA ILE A 162 8.42 -14.03 -3.84
C ILE A 162 9.33 -14.23 -2.62
N PRO A 163 9.02 -13.64 -1.44
CA PRO A 163 9.77 -13.89 -0.22
C PRO A 163 9.74 -15.37 0.18
N LYS A 164 10.83 -15.91 0.73
CA LYS A 164 10.95 -17.34 1.11
C LYS A 164 9.89 -17.76 2.14
N GLU A 165 9.38 -16.81 2.93
CA GLU A 165 8.38 -17.03 3.97
C GLU A 165 6.94 -17.05 3.44
N ASP A 166 6.72 -16.62 2.20
CA ASP A 166 5.39 -16.65 1.61
C ASP A 166 5.04 -18.10 1.19
N PRO A 167 3.85 -18.61 1.53
CA PRO A 167 3.45 -19.98 1.16
C PRO A 167 3.44 -20.22 -0.36
N THR A 168 3.36 -19.16 -1.17
CA THR A 168 3.43 -19.23 -2.63
C THR A 168 4.86 -19.27 -3.19
N PHE A 169 5.90 -19.09 -2.36
CA PHE A 169 7.31 -19.15 -2.79
C PHE A 169 7.65 -20.46 -3.52
N SER A 170 7.10 -21.57 -3.02
CA SER A 170 7.30 -22.92 -3.56
C SER A 170 6.48 -23.23 -4.81
N LEU A 171 5.58 -22.33 -5.25
CA LEU A 171 4.65 -22.57 -6.35
C LEU A 171 5.37 -22.98 -7.64
N TYR A 172 6.39 -22.23 -8.04
CA TYR A 172 7.14 -22.50 -9.27
C TYR A 172 7.89 -23.82 -9.20
N ARG A 173 8.57 -24.10 -8.07
CA ARG A 173 9.30 -25.37 -7.88
C ARG A 173 8.35 -26.58 -7.91
N ARG A 174 7.19 -26.50 -7.23
CA ARG A 174 6.14 -27.53 -7.30
C ARG A 174 5.60 -27.72 -8.72
N SER A 175 5.63 -26.67 -9.53
CA SER A 175 5.23 -26.70 -10.94
C SER A 175 6.35 -27.19 -11.87
N GLY A 176 7.48 -27.67 -11.35
CA GLY A 176 8.58 -28.25 -12.14
C GLY A 176 9.57 -27.24 -12.70
N TRP A 177 9.59 -26.01 -12.19
CA TRP A 177 10.64 -25.04 -12.47
C TRP A 177 11.89 -25.36 -11.64
N GLN A 178 13.06 -25.33 -12.28
CA GLN A 178 14.33 -25.74 -11.68
C GLN A 178 15.23 -24.53 -11.40
N PRO A 179 16.02 -24.55 -10.31
CA PRO A 179 17.03 -23.53 -10.08
C PRO A 179 18.11 -23.56 -11.17
N LEU A 180 18.77 -22.42 -11.36
CA LEU A 180 19.83 -22.27 -12.35
C LEU A 180 21.11 -23.03 -11.98
N ASP A 181 21.27 -23.35 -10.70
CA ASP A 181 22.41 -24.04 -10.09
C ASP A 181 22.73 -25.36 -10.81
N ASP A 182 21.71 -26.06 -11.32
CA ASP A 182 21.84 -27.31 -12.05
C ASP A 182 22.50 -27.13 -13.44
N TYR A 183 22.63 -25.89 -13.92
CA TYR A 183 22.99 -25.57 -15.31
C TYR A 183 24.13 -24.54 -15.48
N MET A 184 24.58 -23.87 -14.41
CA MET A 184 25.62 -22.83 -14.49
C MET A 184 26.73 -23.02 -13.43
N ALA A 185 27.94 -22.55 -13.74
CA ALA A 185 29.08 -22.62 -12.83
C ALA A 185 28.97 -21.60 -11.68
N ALA A 186 29.53 -21.96 -10.51
CA ALA A 186 29.41 -21.25 -9.23
C ALA A 186 29.65 -19.72 -9.25
N PRO A 187 30.62 -19.14 -10.00
CA PRO A 187 30.87 -17.70 -9.96
C PRO A 187 29.71 -16.83 -10.48
N LEU A 188 28.86 -17.39 -11.36
CA LEU A 188 27.71 -16.69 -11.92
C LEU A 188 26.44 -16.85 -11.07
N LEU A 189 26.39 -17.85 -10.17
CA LEU A 189 25.17 -18.18 -9.41
C LEU A 189 24.80 -17.11 -8.37
N LEU A 190 25.79 -16.45 -7.77
CA LEU A 190 25.54 -15.37 -6.80
C LEU A 190 24.76 -14.19 -7.39
N GLN A 191 24.86 -13.96 -8.70
CA GLN A 191 24.13 -12.90 -9.40
C GLN A 191 22.71 -13.32 -9.81
N TYR A 192 22.42 -14.63 -9.87
CA TYR A 192 21.19 -15.17 -10.44
C TYR A 192 20.44 -16.17 -9.53
N GLU A 193 20.73 -16.20 -8.22
CA GLU A 193 20.18 -17.17 -7.25
C GLU A 193 18.64 -17.30 -7.26
N ARG A 194 17.93 -16.23 -7.63
CA ARG A 194 16.46 -16.19 -7.68
C ARG A 194 15.86 -16.72 -8.99
N TYR A 195 16.67 -16.90 -10.03
CA TYR A 195 16.16 -17.29 -11.32
C TYR A 195 15.85 -18.78 -11.37
N LEU A 196 14.69 -19.10 -11.92
CA LEU A 196 14.28 -20.47 -12.22
C LEU A 196 14.10 -20.62 -13.72
N ILE A 197 14.37 -21.83 -14.22
CA ILE A 197 14.19 -22.18 -15.63
C ILE A 197 13.24 -23.35 -15.79
N TYR A 198 12.53 -23.37 -16.91
CA TYR A 198 11.75 -24.51 -17.36
C TYR A 198 12.28 -24.98 -18.70
N VAL A 199 12.81 -26.21 -18.73
CA VAL A 199 13.35 -26.82 -19.95
C VAL A 199 12.30 -27.78 -20.54
N PRO A 200 11.67 -27.44 -21.68
CA PRO A 200 10.70 -28.32 -22.31
C PRO A 200 11.39 -29.61 -22.79
N PRO A 201 10.66 -30.75 -22.87
CA PRO A 201 11.24 -32.04 -23.25
C PRO A 201 12.06 -32.00 -24.54
N GLY A 202 11.62 -31.23 -25.55
CA GLY A 202 12.31 -31.07 -26.83
C GLY A 202 13.69 -30.39 -26.75
N LEU A 203 13.99 -29.66 -25.66
CA LEU A 203 15.27 -28.97 -25.47
C LEU A 203 16.24 -29.69 -24.52
N ARG A 204 15.81 -30.76 -23.83
CA ARG A 204 16.65 -31.47 -22.83
C ARG A 204 17.93 -32.09 -23.38
N ARG A 205 17.99 -32.36 -24.70
CA ARG A 205 19.18 -32.93 -25.36
C ARG A 205 20.22 -31.88 -25.79
N ARG A 206 19.94 -30.58 -25.63
CA ARG A 206 20.87 -29.50 -26.02
C ARG A 206 21.79 -29.12 -24.87
N VAL A 207 23.02 -28.71 -25.20
CA VAL A 207 23.98 -28.16 -24.22
C VAL A 207 23.52 -26.76 -23.82
N LEU A 208 22.82 -26.65 -22.68
CA LEU A 208 22.31 -25.38 -22.17
C LEU A 208 23.38 -24.56 -21.42
N LYS A 209 24.45 -25.21 -20.95
CA LYS A 209 25.53 -24.58 -20.14
C LYS A 209 26.18 -23.39 -20.84
N ASP A 210 26.37 -23.46 -22.16
CA ASP A 210 27.01 -22.40 -22.95
C ASP A 210 26.03 -21.32 -23.43
N VAL A 211 24.73 -21.65 -23.42
CA VAL A 211 23.66 -20.81 -23.97
C VAL A 211 23.08 -19.88 -22.91
N LEU A 212 22.88 -20.39 -21.68
CA LEU A 212 22.27 -19.65 -20.58
C LEU A 212 23.03 -18.37 -20.22
N PRO A 213 24.38 -18.35 -20.11
CA PRO A 213 25.11 -17.12 -19.77
C PRO A 213 24.83 -15.97 -20.75
N LYS A 214 24.76 -16.27 -22.05
CA LYS A 214 24.44 -15.27 -23.09
C LYS A 214 23.02 -14.73 -22.96
N ILE A 215 22.07 -15.61 -22.64
CA ILE A 215 20.67 -15.22 -22.41
C ILE A 215 20.56 -14.29 -21.20
N PHE A 216 21.15 -14.66 -20.06
CA PHE A 216 21.10 -13.87 -18.83
C PHE A 216 21.81 -12.52 -18.98
N TYR A 217 22.92 -12.45 -19.72
CA TYR A 217 23.56 -11.19 -20.07
C TYR A 217 22.62 -10.25 -20.88
N HIS A 218 21.85 -10.79 -21.81
CA HIS A 218 20.88 -9.98 -22.55
C HIS A 218 19.68 -9.57 -21.69
N LEU A 219 19.21 -10.47 -20.82
CA LEU A 219 18.11 -10.20 -19.90
C LEU A 219 18.47 -9.10 -18.91
N SER A 220 19.68 -9.15 -18.32
CA SER A 220 20.15 -8.15 -17.37
C SER A 220 20.23 -6.75 -17.99
N ARG A 221 20.73 -6.65 -19.24
CA ARG A 221 20.75 -5.39 -19.99
C ARG A 221 19.37 -4.84 -20.31
N LYS A 222 18.38 -5.70 -20.54
CA LYS A 222 17.00 -5.29 -20.86
C LYS A 222 16.12 -5.09 -19.61
N ARG A 223 16.59 -5.49 -18.43
CA ARG A 223 15.78 -5.52 -17.19
C ARG A 223 15.11 -4.18 -16.90
N ALA A 224 15.85 -3.08 -16.94
CA ALA A 224 15.29 -1.75 -16.69
C ALA A 224 14.15 -1.42 -17.66
N ILE A 225 14.32 -1.67 -18.97
CA ILE A 225 13.29 -1.39 -19.99
C ILE A 225 12.05 -2.28 -19.80
N LEU A 226 12.25 -3.56 -19.48
CA LEU A 226 11.14 -4.47 -19.15
C LEU A 226 10.39 -3.97 -17.93
N ASP A 227 11.15 -3.44 -16.96
CA ASP A 227 10.56 -2.99 -15.72
C ASP A 227 9.74 -1.71 -15.89
N MET A 228 10.22 -0.77 -16.71
CA MET A 228 9.48 0.44 -17.06
C MET A 228 8.15 0.13 -17.75
N ARG A 229 8.14 -0.79 -18.72
CA ARG A 229 6.91 -1.15 -19.48
C ARG A 229 5.87 -1.87 -18.64
N ASP A 230 6.32 -2.77 -17.78
CA ASP A 230 5.45 -3.47 -16.85
C ASP A 230 4.83 -2.50 -15.84
N ASN A 231 5.64 -1.57 -15.31
CA ASN A 231 5.15 -0.48 -14.46
C ASN A 231 4.10 0.37 -15.20
N GLU A 232 4.35 0.76 -16.46
CA GLU A 232 3.41 1.52 -17.28
C GLU A 232 2.07 0.78 -17.46
N SER A 233 2.12 -0.50 -17.83
CA SER A 233 0.93 -1.33 -18.03
C SER A 233 0.12 -1.48 -16.74
N MET A 234 0.79 -1.74 -15.61
CA MET A 234 0.17 -1.82 -14.29
C MET A 234 -0.49 -0.50 -13.90
N VAL A 235 0.17 0.64 -14.15
CA VAL A 235 -0.38 1.97 -13.84
C VAL A 235 -1.62 2.26 -14.68
N GLN A 236 -1.57 2.02 -15.99
CA GLN A 236 -2.72 2.20 -16.89
C GLN A 236 -3.92 1.35 -16.45
N GLN A 237 -3.70 0.08 -16.12
CA GLN A 237 -4.76 -0.80 -15.64
C GLN A 237 -5.34 -0.30 -14.30
N THR A 238 -4.48 0.05 -13.35
CA THR A 238 -4.94 0.55 -12.04
C THR A 238 -5.74 1.84 -12.16
N LEU A 239 -5.36 2.73 -13.09
CA LEU A 239 -6.13 3.94 -13.41
C LEU A 239 -7.50 3.62 -13.99
N GLN A 240 -7.59 2.61 -14.86
CA GLN A 240 -8.88 2.15 -15.36
C GLN A 240 -9.75 1.59 -14.24
N GLU A 241 -9.19 0.79 -13.33
CA GLU A 241 -9.90 0.30 -12.14
C GLU A 241 -10.44 1.46 -11.27
N PHE A 242 -9.66 2.54 -11.10
CA PHE A 242 -10.14 3.74 -10.40
C PHE A 242 -11.26 4.47 -11.16
N ARG A 243 -11.20 4.56 -12.49
CA ARG A 243 -12.28 5.17 -13.30
C ARG A 243 -13.58 4.40 -13.19
N ASP A 244 -13.50 3.08 -13.36
CA ASP A 244 -14.66 2.21 -13.29
C ASP A 244 -15.30 2.32 -11.90
N LEU A 245 -14.49 2.30 -10.84
CA LEU A 245 -14.96 2.51 -9.47
C LEU A 245 -15.58 3.89 -9.26
N TYR A 246 -14.99 4.94 -9.82
CA TYR A 246 -15.54 6.29 -9.73
C TYR A 246 -16.94 6.36 -10.38
N GLN A 247 -17.11 5.78 -11.57
CA GLN A 247 -18.40 5.70 -12.26
C GLN A 247 -19.44 4.95 -11.43
N VAL A 248 -19.06 3.81 -10.83
CA VAL A 248 -19.93 3.03 -9.94
C VAL A 248 -20.39 3.87 -8.74
N LEU A 249 -19.48 4.63 -8.12
CA LEU A 249 -19.81 5.52 -7.02
C LEU A 249 -20.75 6.66 -7.45
N GLN A 250 -20.52 7.25 -8.63
CA GLN A 250 -21.39 8.29 -9.18
C GLN A 250 -22.81 7.78 -9.40
N THR A 251 -22.98 6.69 -10.14
CA THR A 251 -24.29 6.08 -10.41
C THR A 251 -25.05 5.78 -9.11
N ARG A 252 -24.36 5.22 -8.10
CA ARG A 252 -24.98 4.92 -6.80
C ARG A 252 -25.38 6.16 -6.01
N SER A 253 -24.54 7.20 -6.05
CA SER A 253 -24.83 8.45 -5.34
C SER A 253 -26.01 9.19 -5.95
N GLN A 254 -26.13 9.20 -7.29
CA GLN A 254 -27.23 9.85 -8.02
C GLN A 254 -28.59 9.27 -7.62
N VAL A 255 -28.69 7.94 -7.54
CA VAL A 255 -29.90 7.23 -7.09
C VAL A 255 -30.33 7.60 -5.66
N ARG A 256 -29.43 8.15 -4.84
CA ARG A 256 -29.67 8.46 -3.43
C ARG A 256 -29.79 9.95 -3.13
N THR A 257 -29.41 10.82 -4.07
CA THR A 257 -29.49 12.28 -3.94
C THR A 257 -30.86 12.86 -4.27
N ASP A 258 -31.84 12.05 -4.71
CA ASP A 258 -33.20 12.48 -5.07
C ASP A 258 -34.00 13.17 -3.95
N HIS A 259 -33.46 13.24 -2.72
CA HIS A 259 -34.06 13.95 -1.57
C HIS A 259 -33.23 15.14 -1.05
N GLY A 260 -32.22 15.60 -1.79
CA GLY A 260 -31.43 16.80 -1.45
C GLY A 260 -30.57 16.68 -0.18
N LYS A 261 -30.49 15.48 0.43
CA LYS A 261 -29.60 15.18 1.56
C LYS A 261 -28.42 14.37 1.08
N ILE A 262 -27.21 14.86 1.39
CA ILE A 262 -25.98 14.15 1.10
C ILE A 262 -25.92 12.88 1.96
N ASP A 263 -25.90 11.73 1.31
CA ASP A 263 -25.83 10.41 1.94
C ASP A 263 -24.46 10.18 2.61
N MET A 264 -24.47 9.75 3.88
CA MET A 264 -23.24 9.47 4.64
C MET A 264 -22.48 8.29 4.02
N GLU A 265 -23.18 7.31 3.42
CA GLU A 265 -22.55 6.19 2.72
C GLU A 265 -21.72 6.69 1.54
N SER A 266 -22.33 7.52 0.71
CA SER A 266 -21.68 8.11 -0.46
C SER A 266 -20.46 8.94 -0.04
N ARG A 267 -20.58 9.82 0.97
CA ARG A 267 -19.44 10.59 1.50
C ARG A 267 -18.31 9.68 1.97
N PHE A 268 -18.62 8.60 2.68
CA PHE A 268 -17.63 7.67 3.17
C PHE A 268 -16.88 7.00 2.01
N PHE A 269 -17.59 6.42 1.04
CA PHE A 269 -16.95 5.74 -0.08
C PHE A 269 -16.13 6.68 -0.97
N PHE A 270 -16.61 7.89 -1.26
CA PHE A 270 -15.81 8.87 -2.01
C PHE A 270 -14.58 9.34 -1.23
N THR A 271 -14.68 9.53 0.09
CA THR A 271 -13.52 9.84 0.93
C THR A 271 -12.48 8.73 0.84
N ARG A 272 -12.91 7.46 0.97
CA ARG A 272 -12.03 6.29 0.87
C ARG A 272 -11.40 6.13 -0.51
N PHE A 273 -12.18 6.36 -1.56
CA PHE A 273 -11.72 6.37 -2.95
C PHE A 273 -10.58 7.38 -3.14
N VAL A 274 -10.79 8.64 -2.71
CA VAL A 274 -9.79 9.70 -2.85
C VAL A 274 -8.53 9.42 -2.04
N ILE A 275 -8.66 8.95 -0.79
CA ILE A 275 -7.50 8.56 0.03
C ILE A 275 -6.66 7.48 -0.68
N LYS A 276 -7.30 6.49 -1.28
CA LYS A 276 -6.59 5.46 -2.05
C LYS A 276 -5.96 6.00 -3.33
N LEU A 277 -6.65 6.87 -4.06
CA LEU A 277 -6.14 7.49 -5.28
C LEU A 277 -4.89 8.35 -4.99
N ILE A 278 -4.94 9.15 -3.92
CA ILE A 278 -3.80 9.96 -3.46
C ILE A 278 -2.59 9.09 -3.13
N ALA A 279 -2.82 7.99 -2.43
CA ALA A 279 -1.73 7.12 -2.05
C ALA A 279 -1.16 6.34 -3.25
N PHE A 280 -2.01 5.93 -4.19
CA PHE A 280 -1.57 5.43 -5.48
C PHE A 280 -0.70 6.45 -6.22
N ARG A 281 -1.09 7.73 -6.25
CA ARG A 281 -0.30 8.82 -6.85
C ARG A 281 1.11 8.91 -6.27
N ARG A 282 1.24 8.81 -4.94
CA ARG A 282 2.54 8.82 -4.27
C ARG A 282 3.38 7.61 -4.69
N LEU A 283 2.79 6.42 -4.70
CA LEU A 283 3.48 5.18 -5.03
C LEU A 283 4.03 5.16 -6.46
N ILE A 284 3.30 5.71 -7.43
CA ILE A 284 3.77 5.70 -8.82
C ILE A 284 4.85 6.75 -9.10
N GLY A 285 4.96 7.79 -8.25
CA GLY A 285 6.05 8.76 -8.33
C GLY A 285 7.44 8.13 -8.13
N ASP A 286 7.51 7.01 -7.40
CA ASP A 286 8.75 6.29 -7.13
C ASP A 286 9.06 5.19 -8.16
N LEU A 287 8.22 5.02 -9.19
CA LEU A 287 8.40 3.97 -10.20
C LEU A 287 9.46 4.35 -11.25
N ILE A 288 10.42 3.44 -11.46
CA ILE A 288 11.45 3.60 -12.48
C ILE A 288 10.81 3.75 -13.87
N GLY A 289 11.16 4.84 -14.54
CA GLY A 289 10.79 5.18 -15.91
C GLY A 289 9.36 5.64 -16.12
N TYR A 290 8.62 5.89 -15.03
CA TYR A 290 7.35 6.58 -15.11
C TYR A 290 7.61 8.08 -14.90
N THR A 291 7.61 8.87 -15.97
CA THR A 291 7.89 10.32 -15.93
C THR A 291 6.65 11.19 -15.72
N GLY A 292 5.55 10.60 -15.23
CA GLY A 292 4.44 11.36 -14.63
C GLY A 292 3.63 12.29 -15.56
N GLY A 293 3.85 12.26 -16.88
CA GLY A 293 3.37 13.34 -17.76
C GLY A 293 1.85 13.53 -17.84
N GLU A 294 1.03 12.46 -17.80
CA GLU A 294 -0.38 12.62 -18.22
C GLU A 294 -1.45 11.81 -17.46
N SER A 295 -1.14 10.95 -16.49
CA SER A 295 -2.07 9.83 -16.18
C SER A 295 -3.00 9.98 -14.96
N ILE A 296 -2.61 10.69 -13.91
CA ILE A 296 -3.44 10.79 -12.68
C ILE A 296 -4.36 12.01 -12.66
N GLU A 297 -3.97 13.10 -13.31
CA GLU A 297 -4.85 14.27 -13.47
C GLU A 297 -6.13 13.94 -14.27
N GLN A 298 -6.17 12.75 -14.89
CA GLN A 298 -7.29 12.21 -15.66
C GLN A 298 -8.51 11.84 -14.81
N ILE A 299 -8.39 11.77 -13.48
CA ILE A 299 -9.54 11.53 -12.59
C ILE A 299 -9.87 12.83 -11.86
N THR A 300 -10.78 13.60 -12.46
CA THR A 300 -11.32 14.82 -11.87
C THR A 300 -12.64 14.52 -11.16
N LEU A 301 -12.77 14.97 -9.92
CA LEU A 301 -14.02 14.86 -9.18
C LEU A 301 -15.03 15.88 -9.71
N ALA A 302 -16.29 15.46 -9.86
CA ALA A 302 -17.39 16.39 -10.11
C ALA A 302 -17.43 17.47 -9.01
N PRO A 303 -17.67 18.76 -9.34
CA PRO A 303 -17.63 19.86 -8.37
C PRO A 303 -18.50 19.65 -7.13
N GLU A 304 -19.68 19.06 -7.32
CA GLU A 304 -20.63 18.75 -6.24
C GLU A 304 -20.05 17.75 -5.24
N ILE A 305 -19.41 16.69 -5.74
CA ILE A 305 -18.75 15.67 -4.90
C ILE A 305 -17.51 16.26 -4.22
N ALA A 306 -16.74 17.07 -4.95
CA ALA A 306 -15.56 17.73 -4.41
C ALA A 306 -15.89 18.63 -3.23
N ALA A 307 -17.06 19.30 -3.25
CA ALA A 307 -17.53 20.16 -2.18
C ALA A 307 -18.05 19.40 -0.94
N TRP A 308 -18.24 18.08 -1.01
CA TRP A 308 -18.75 17.33 0.13
C TRP A 308 -17.73 17.29 1.28
N PRO A 309 -18.18 17.43 2.54
CA PRO A 309 -17.31 17.25 3.69
C PRO A 309 -16.81 15.81 3.75
N ILE A 310 -15.54 15.61 4.10
CA ILE A 310 -14.98 14.26 4.20
C ILE A 310 -15.71 13.43 5.27
N GLN A 311 -15.69 12.12 5.09
CA GLN A 311 -16.22 11.14 6.04
C GLN A 311 -15.20 10.01 6.14
N SER A 312 -14.15 10.21 6.93
CA SER A 312 -13.01 9.29 7.01
C SER A 312 -13.27 8.06 7.89
N TYR A 313 -14.36 8.08 8.65
CA TYR A 313 -14.76 7.01 9.55
C TYR A 313 -16.08 6.37 9.11
N ILE A 314 -16.19 5.10 9.47
CA ILE A 314 -17.38 4.30 9.17
C ILE A 314 -18.55 4.86 9.98
N PRO A 315 -19.72 5.14 9.36
CA PRO A 315 -20.90 5.58 10.07
C PRO A 315 -21.23 4.68 11.27
N ALA A 316 -21.51 5.29 12.42
CA ALA A 316 -21.75 4.58 13.68
C ALA A 316 -22.93 3.59 13.58
N GLU A 317 -23.88 3.87 12.69
CA GLU A 317 -25.04 3.03 12.39
C GLU A 317 -24.63 1.65 11.85
N TRP A 318 -23.43 1.54 11.27
CA TRP A 318 -22.95 0.35 10.59
C TRP A 318 -22.13 -0.59 11.49
N ILE A 319 -21.71 -0.18 12.69
CA ILE A 319 -20.82 -0.99 13.54
C ILE A 319 -21.41 -1.17 14.93
N ARG A 320 -21.50 -2.44 15.36
CA ARG A 320 -21.75 -2.80 16.76
C ARG A 320 -20.48 -3.37 17.37
N ALA A 321 -19.56 -2.50 17.77
CA ALA A 321 -18.34 -2.87 18.48
C ALA A 321 -18.28 -2.12 19.81
N VAL A 322 -17.90 -2.82 20.88
CA VAL A 322 -17.60 -2.19 22.16
C VAL A 322 -16.21 -1.57 22.06
N PRO A 323 -16.04 -0.29 22.44
CA PRO A 323 -14.72 0.32 22.44
C PRO A 323 -13.77 -0.41 23.38
N SER A 324 -12.51 -0.57 22.97
CA SER A 324 -11.46 -1.19 23.79
C SER A 324 -10.28 -0.25 23.96
N ILE A 325 -9.78 -0.10 25.18
CA ILE A 325 -8.66 0.79 25.49
C ILE A 325 -7.58 -0.01 26.24
N SER A 326 -6.32 0.15 25.84
CA SER A 326 -5.17 -0.50 26.48
C SER A 326 -3.89 0.34 26.38
N GLY A 327 -2.96 0.21 27.32
CA GLY A 327 -1.66 0.89 27.30
C GLY A 327 -1.24 1.39 28.69
N ASP A 328 -0.51 2.50 28.75
CA ASP A 328 -0.05 3.11 30.01
C ASP A 328 -1.20 3.47 30.96
N PHE A 329 -1.32 2.70 32.06
CA PHE A 329 -2.32 2.90 33.10
C PHE A 329 -2.28 4.29 33.76
N LYS A 330 -1.10 4.91 33.88
CA LYS A 330 -1.00 6.25 34.44
C LYS A 330 -1.64 7.26 33.50
N LEU A 331 -1.45 7.12 32.19
CA LEU A 331 -2.06 8.01 31.22
C LEU A 331 -3.57 7.77 31.11
N LEU A 332 -4.01 6.51 31.20
CA LEU A 332 -5.43 6.13 31.21
C LEU A 332 -6.22 6.82 32.31
N ALA A 333 -5.66 6.90 33.53
CA ALA A 333 -6.30 7.56 34.66
C ALA A 333 -6.51 9.07 34.46
N HIS A 334 -5.86 9.68 33.47
CA HIS A 334 -5.94 11.12 33.17
C HIS A 334 -6.73 11.44 31.91
N LEU A 335 -7.29 10.43 31.24
CA LEU A 335 -8.10 10.66 30.05
C LEU A 335 -9.45 11.31 30.42
N PRO A 336 -9.96 12.24 29.59
CA PRO A 336 -11.29 12.80 29.79
C PRO A 336 -12.37 11.72 29.77
N GLY A 337 -13.39 11.83 30.64
CA GLY A 337 -14.49 10.86 30.68
C GLY A 337 -15.25 10.75 29.35
N ALA A 338 -15.36 11.85 28.59
CA ALA A 338 -15.96 11.85 27.26
C ALA A 338 -15.20 10.96 26.25
N LEU A 339 -13.87 10.93 26.35
CA LEU A 339 -13.02 10.05 25.54
C LEU A 339 -13.23 8.58 25.91
N LEU A 340 -13.43 8.25 27.18
CA LEU A 340 -13.69 6.87 27.62
C LEU A 340 -15.07 6.36 27.18
N GLY A 341 -16.07 7.25 27.13
CA GLY A 341 -17.44 6.89 26.76
C GLY A 341 -17.67 6.75 25.25
N LYS A 342 -17.16 7.68 24.43
CA LYS A 342 -17.31 7.67 22.96
C LYS A 342 -15.99 8.04 22.27
N PRO A 343 -15.00 7.14 22.23
CA PRO A 343 -13.66 7.52 21.82
C PRO A 343 -13.54 8.06 20.40
N ALA A 344 -14.16 7.41 19.41
CA ALA A 344 -14.07 7.86 18.02
C ALA A 344 -14.65 9.27 17.85
N VAL A 345 -15.86 9.51 18.38
CA VAL A 345 -16.52 10.82 18.32
C VAL A 345 -15.66 11.91 18.98
N PHE A 346 -15.09 11.61 20.15
CA PHE A 346 -14.23 12.55 20.86
C PHE A 346 -12.95 12.86 20.07
N ILE A 347 -12.23 11.84 19.60
CA ILE A 347 -10.95 11.99 18.90
C ILE A 347 -11.14 12.71 17.57
N GLU A 348 -12.18 12.38 16.81
CA GLU A 348 -12.43 13.01 15.50
C GLU A 348 -12.81 14.49 15.62
N ALA A 349 -13.37 14.90 16.75
CA ALA A 349 -13.67 16.31 17.06
C ALA A 349 -12.42 17.13 17.47
N LEU A 350 -11.29 16.47 17.75
CA LEU A 350 -10.06 17.17 18.09
C LEU A 350 -9.49 17.95 16.89
N PRO A 351 -8.68 18.99 17.15
CA PRO A 351 -7.94 19.68 16.10
C PRO A 351 -7.03 18.73 15.32
N ASN A 352 -6.93 18.95 14.01
CA ASN A 352 -5.97 18.24 13.17
C ASN A 352 -4.54 18.61 13.55
N TYR A 353 -3.64 17.64 13.43
CA TYR A 353 -2.22 17.83 13.66
C TYR A 353 -1.62 18.86 12.70
N GLN A 354 -1.04 19.92 13.27
CA GLN A 354 -0.57 21.10 12.54
C GLN A 354 0.82 20.86 11.94
N ARG A 355 0.88 19.92 11.00
CA ARG A 355 2.09 19.66 10.20
C ARG A 355 2.35 20.80 9.20
N PRO A 356 3.63 21.07 8.85
CA PRO A 356 3.98 22.18 7.96
C PRO A 356 3.21 22.23 6.64
N SER A 357 2.97 21.08 6.02
CA SER A 357 2.23 21.01 4.75
C SER A 357 0.78 21.49 4.89
N LEU A 358 0.11 21.11 6.00
CA LEU A 358 -1.27 21.52 6.26
C LEU A 358 -1.33 23.02 6.56
N LYS A 359 -0.40 23.52 7.39
CA LYS A 359 -0.31 24.95 7.73
C LYS A 359 -0.10 25.80 6.48
N SER A 360 0.87 25.43 5.65
CA SER A 360 1.15 26.14 4.39
C SER A 360 -0.07 26.16 3.44
N TRP A 361 -0.85 25.08 3.43
CA TRP A 361 -2.08 25.02 2.62
C TRP A 361 -3.19 25.91 3.20
N LEU A 362 -3.38 25.91 4.52
CA LEU A 362 -4.34 26.79 5.20
C LEU A 362 -4.01 28.26 4.98
N ASP A 363 -2.73 28.63 5.13
CA ASP A 363 -2.24 29.98 4.90
C ASP A 363 -2.51 30.43 3.45
N LYS A 364 -2.27 29.56 2.46
CA LYS A 364 -2.57 29.82 1.04
C LYS A 364 -4.05 30.01 0.75
N LYS A 365 -4.94 29.31 1.47
CA LYS A 365 -6.39 29.45 1.35
C LYS A 365 -6.94 30.62 2.17
N GLY A 366 -6.11 31.29 2.97
CA GLY A 366 -6.53 32.39 3.84
C GLY A 366 -7.46 31.95 4.97
N VAL A 367 -7.34 30.71 5.45
CA VAL A 367 -8.21 30.15 6.48
C VAL A 367 -7.43 29.89 7.77
N ASP A 368 -7.76 30.64 8.83
CA ASP A 368 -6.99 30.61 10.08
C ASP A 368 -7.22 29.37 10.96
N ARG A 369 -8.39 28.70 10.89
CA ARG A 369 -8.72 27.56 11.77
C ARG A 369 -9.65 26.52 11.15
N SER A 370 -9.21 25.27 11.22
CA SER A 370 -9.96 24.02 11.03
C SER A 370 -11.17 24.11 10.10
N PRO A 371 -10.98 24.43 8.81
CA PRO A 371 -12.08 24.37 7.85
C PRO A 371 -12.70 22.97 7.88
N VAL A 372 -13.98 22.92 7.56
CA VAL A 372 -14.61 21.66 7.16
C VAL A 372 -13.87 21.19 5.91
N ILE A 373 -12.94 20.26 6.07
CA ILE A 373 -12.15 19.70 4.96
C ILE A 373 -13.12 18.93 4.06
N THR A 374 -13.07 19.27 2.78
CA THR A 374 -13.87 18.65 1.74
C THR A 374 -13.10 17.53 1.05
N ILE A 375 -13.81 16.70 0.27
CA ILE A 375 -13.20 15.62 -0.52
C ILE A 375 -12.23 16.21 -1.57
N GLY A 376 -12.57 17.37 -2.15
CA GLY A 376 -11.69 18.09 -3.07
C GLY A 376 -10.39 18.56 -2.40
N ASP A 377 -10.47 19.05 -1.15
CA ASP A 377 -9.29 19.50 -0.41
C ASP A 377 -8.27 18.36 -0.19
N LEU A 378 -8.72 17.10 -0.10
CA LEU A 378 -7.81 15.95 -0.01
C LEU A 378 -6.93 15.83 -1.27
N MET A 379 -7.51 16.07 -2.45
CA MET A 379 -6.78 16.03 -3.73
C MET A 379 -5.74 17.15 -3.81
N ASP A 380 -6.08 18.35 -3.34
CA ASP A 380 -5.17 19.50 -3.24
C ASP A 380 -4.01 19.24 -2.26
N LEU A 381 -4.34 18.74 -1.05
CA LEU A 381 -3.36 18.43 0.00
C LEU A 381 -2.46 17.26 -0.40
N GLY A 382 -3.00 16.29 -1.13
CA GLY A 382 -2.33 15.04 -1.45
C GLY A 382 -2.13 14.13 -0.24
N PHE A 383 -2.92 14.27 0.83
CA PHE A 383 -2.99 13.38 2.00
C PHE A 383 -4.28 13.58 2.80
N ASP A 384 -4.57 12.67 3.74
CA ASP A 384 -5.64 12.82 4.74
C ASP A 384 -5.14 13.58 5.99
N PRO A 385 -5.50 14.87 6.17
CA PRO A 385 -5.10 15.66 7.34
C PRO A 385 -5.81 15.24 8.63
N THR A 386 -6.90 14.47 8.56
CA THR A 386 -7.68 14.04 9.73
C THR A 386 -7.16 12.76 10.37
N ARG A 387 -6.20 12.10 9.73
CA ARG A 387 -5.54 10.90 10.27
C ARG A 387 -4.81 11.18 11.59
N LEU A 388 -4.31 12.40 11.79
CA LEU A 388 -3.57 12.80 12.97
C LEU A 388 -4.32 13.89 13.73
N LYS A 389 -4.56 13.66 15.02
CA LYS A 389 -5.33 14.55 15.91
C LYS A 389 -4.51 14.95 17.13
N GLU A 390 -4.63 16.20 17.56
CA GLU A 390 -3.87 16.73 18.70
C GLU A 390 -4.72 16.84 19.97
N ILE A 391 -4.13 16.46 21.10
CA ILE A 391 -4.72 16.62 22.43
C ILE A 391 -3.67 17.10 23.43
N THR A 392 -4.07 18.01 24.33
CA THR A 392 -3.23 18.43 25.45
C THR A 392 -3.80 17.88 26.74
N LEU A 393 -2.99 17.10 27.47
CA LEU A 393 -3.33 16.51 28.76
C LEU A 393 -2.30 16.99 29.78
N LYS A 394 -2.74 17.67 30.85
CA LYS A 394 -1.88 18.15 31.95
C LYS A 394 -0.65 18.96 31.46
N GLY A 395 -0.82 19.78 30.44
CA GLY A 395 0.26 20.62 29.89
C GLY A 395 1.21 19.90 28.92
N GLN A 396 1.10 18.59 28.75
CA GLN A 396 1.81 17.84 27.71
C GLN A 396 0.91 17.60 26.51
N THR A 397 1.48 17.71 25.30
CA THR A 397 0.73 17.51 24.06
C THR A 397 1.03 16.13 23.48
N TYR A 398 -0.02 15.47 23.01
CA TYR A 398 0.01 14.15 22.41
C TYR A 398 -0.66 14.19 21.04
N VAL A 399 -0.40 13.15 20.25
CA VAL A 399 -0.99 12.95 18.93
C VAL A 399 -1.67 11.60 18.90
N PHE A 400 -2.93 11.58 18.50
CA PHE A 400 -3.62 10.36 18.07
C PHE A 400 -3.35 10.12 16.59
N GLU A 401 -2.87 8.92 16.26
CA GLU A 401 -2.81 8.42 14.90
C GLU A 401 -3.95 7.43 14.66
N ARG A 402 -4.82 7.73 13.70
CA ARG A 402 -5.80 6.77 13.20
C ARG A 402 -5.11 5.77 12.27
N VAL A 403 -5.27 4.49 12.58
CA VAL A 403 -4.79 3.37 11.77
C VAL A 403 -5.91 2.37 11.52
N GLN A 404 -5.75 1.56 10.48
CA GLN A 404 -6.68 0.47 10.22
C GLN A 404 -6.51 -0.63 11.26
N ARG A 405 -7.58 -1.32 11.63
CA ARG A 405 -7.54 -2.39 12.63
C ARG A 405 -6.49 -3.47 12.33
N LYS A 406 -6.33 -3.89 11.06
CA LYS A 406 -5.27 -4.85 10.68
C LYS A 406 -3.85 -4.32 10.93
N GLN A 407 -3.64 -3.02 10.77
CA GLN A 407 -2.34 -2.39 11.01
C GLN A 407 -2.01 -2.34 12.51
N SER A 408 -3.01 -2.52 13.39
CA SER A 408 -2.74 -2.54 14.83
C SER A 408 -1.84 -3.71 15.22
N ILE A 409 -1.97 -4.87 14.56
CA ILE A 409 -1.12 -6.04 14.81
C ILE A 409 0.32 -5.73 14.41
N GLU A 410 0.52 -5.17 13.21
CA GLU A 410 1.84 -4.76 12.72
C GLU A 410 2.48 -3.72 13.65
N ILE A 411 1.69 -2.76 14.15
CA ILE A 411 2.22 -1.72 15.04
C ILE A 411 2.50 -2.27 16.45
N GLN A 412 1.76 -3.29 16.91
CA GLN A 412 2.09 -4.01 18.16
C GLN A 412 3.41 -4.78 18.03
N GLN A 413 3.68 -5.40 16.88
CA GLN A 413 4.98 -6.03 16.59
C GLN A 413 6.10 -4.98 16.61
N LYS A 414 5.88 -3.84 15.92
CA LYS A 414 6.82 -2.70 15.95
C LYS A 414 7.07 -2.17 17.36
N GLN A 415 6.05 -2.13 18.22
CA GLN A 415 6.23 -1.68 19.61
C GLN A 415 7.26 -2.55 20.36
N ARG A 416 7.21 -3.88 20.19
CA ARG A 416 8.20 -4.79 20.79
C ARG A 416 9.61 -4.49 20.30
N LEU A 417 9.76 -4.23 19.00
CA LEU A 417 11.03 -3.83 18.42
C LEU A 417 11.51 -2.48 18.98
N LEU A 418 10.64 -1.48 19.11
CA LEU A 418 10.97 -0.18 19.70
C LEU A 418 11.38 -0.29 21.18
N ASP A 419 10.74 -1.16 21.95
CA ASP A 419 11.10 -1.41 23.36
C ASP A 419 12.48 -2.07 23.48
N ARG A 420 12.79 -3.01 22.58
CA ARG A 420 14.13 -3.60 22.48
C ARG A 420 15.17 -2.54 22.10
N LEU A 421 14.89 -1.75 21.07
CA LEU A 421 15.76 -0.67 20.62
C LEU A 421 16.00 0.35 21.73
N LYS A 422 15.00 0.66 22.56
CA LYS A 422 15.15 1.57 23.70
C LYS A 422 16.23 1.11 24.67
N THR A 423 16.37 -0.20 24.83
CA THR A 423 17.39 -0.81 25.68
C THR A 423 18.78 -0.77 25.02
N LEU A 424 18.85 -0.96 23.70
CA LEU A 424 20.10 -0.93 22.93
C LEU A 424 20.64 0.50 22.73
N MET A 425 19.74 1.49 22.63
CA MET A 425 20.02 2.86 22.23
C MET A 425 20.41 3.82 23.37
N ALA A 426 20.88 3.31 24.51
CA ALA A 426 21.38 4.13 25.63
C ALA A 426 22.21 5.31 25.09
N PRO A 427 21.99 6.56 25.56
CA PRO A 427 22.00 7.78 24.76
C PRO A 427 23.05 7.82 23.64
N GLN A 428 22.72 7.20 22.51
CA GLN A 428 23.62 7.14 21.37
C GLN A 428 23.50 8.42 20.54
N THR A 429 24.65 8.89 20.06
CA THR A 429 24.71 9.96 19.05
C THR A 429 25.32 9.39 17.78
N ILE A 430 24.78 9.79 16.64
CA ILE A 430 25.29 9.42 15.33
C ILE A 430 25.65 10.72 14.63
N GLN A 431 26.95 10.93 14.38
CA GLN A 431 27.45 12.16 13.75
C GLN A 431 26.91 13.42 14.49
N GLY A 432 26.99 13.42 15.83
CA GLY A 432 26.46 14.48 16.68
C GLY A 432 24.93 14.48 16.88
N THR A 433 24.16 13.80 16.01
CA THR A 433 22.70 13.76 16.08
C THR A 433 22.22 12.80 17.17
N ARG A 434 21.39 13.26 18.11
CA ARG A 434 20.83 12.39 19.16
C ARG A 434 19.75 11.46 18.61
N MET A 435 19.83 10.18 18.93
CA MET A 435 18.75 9.27 18.58
C MET A 435 17.69 9.20 19.69
N LYS A 436 16.42 9.19 19.30
CA LYS A 436 15.27 9.11 20.21
C LYS A 436 14.23 8.13 19.69
N ILE A 437 13.48 7.52 20.60
CA ILE A 437 12.39 6.60 20.28
C ILE A 437 11.08 7.23 20.74
N ASN A 438 10.05 7.17 19.90
CA ASN A 438 8.71 7.65 20.21
C ASN A 438 7.69 6.50 20.15
N PRO A 439 7.62 5.63 21.18
CA PRO A 439 6.76 4.44 21.13
C PRO A 439 5.26 4.78 21.26
N PRO A 440 4.36 3.87 20.85
CA PRO A 440 2.95 3.92 21.23
C PRO A 440 2.76 3.98 22.76
N LEU A 441 1.89 4.87 23.24
CA LEU A 441 1.54 4.98 24.66
C LEU A 441 0.20 4.31 24.98
N LEU A 442 -0.83 4.61 24.17
CA LEU A 442 -2.18 4.05 24.31
C LEU A 442 -2.70 3.57 22.97
N TRP A 443 -3.59 2.59 23.06
CA TRP A 443 -4.32 1.98 21.97
C TRP A 443 -5.81 2.06 22.29
N ILE A 444 -6.58 2.66 21.39
CA ILE A 444 -8.02 2.80 21.54
C ILE A 444 -8.66 2.28 20.27
N SER A 445 -9.45 1.22 20.35
CA SER A 445 -10.20 0.71 19.19
C SER A 445 -11.68 1.04 19.36
N ASP A 446 -12.26 1.69 18.36
CA ASP A 446 -13.67 2.09 18.34
C ASP A 446 -14.12 2.25 16.88
N GLN A 447 -15.39 1.93 16.57
CA GLN A 447 -16.01 2.09 15.24
C GLN A 447 -15.15 1.56 14.06
N GLY A 448 -14.48 0.42 14.23
CA GLY A 448 -13.66 -0.20 13.18
C GLY A 448 -12.28 0.43 12.97
N HIS A 449 -11.95 1.48 13.71
CA HIS A 449 -10.64 2.12 13.71
C HIS A 449 -9.85 1.79 14.97
N THR A 450 -8.53 1.92 14.86
CA THR A 450 -7.64 1.93 16.01
C THR A 450 -6.93 3.28 16.04
N TYR A 451 -6.95 3.93 17.20
CA TYR A 451 -6.29 5.18 17.49
C TYR A 451 -5.10 4.90 18.39
N ILE A 452 -3.93 5.37 17.97
CA ILE A 452 -2.68 5.18 18.70
C ILE A 452 -2.24 6.52 19.25
N LEU A 453 -2.14 6.63 20.57
CA LEU A 453 -1.64 7.84 21.22
C LEU A 453 -0.12 7.78 21.31
N ARG A 454 0.55 8.87 20.91
CA ARG A 454 1.99 9.06 21.04
C ARG A 454 2.30 10.45 21.59
N GLU A 455 3.50 10.65 22.11
CA GLU A 455 3.94 12.00 22.47
C GLU A 455 4.10 12.86 21.21
N LYS A 456 3.72 14.14 21.32
CA LYS A 456 3.99 15.11 20.26
C LYS A 456 5.47 15.48 20.28
N ILE A 457 6.25 14.87 19.38
CA ILE A 457 7.69 15.16 19.24
C ILE A 457 7.94 16.47 18.47
N ALA A 458 9.10 17.11 18.72
CA ALA A 458 9.58 18.30 18.00
C ALA A 458 10.31 17.92 16.70
N ALA A 459 9.60 17.21 15.81
CA ALA A 459 10.14 16.67 14.57
C ALA A 459 9.02 16.53 13.52
N ILE A 460 9.42 16.35 12.26
CA ILE A 460 8.52 15.99 11.15
C ILE A 460 9.06 14.77 10.42
N HIS A 461 8.19 14.08 9.68
CA HIS A 461 8.58 12.90 8.92
C HIS A 461 9.65 13.29 7.90
N TRP A 462 10.68 12.46 7.72
CA TRP A 462 11.84 12.81 6.90
C TRP A 462 11.47 13.10 5.42
N GLU A 463 10.47 12.40 4.87
CA GLU A 463 9.96 12.69 3.52
C GLU A 463 9.24 14.04 3.45
N GLU A 464 8.49 14.42 4.49
CA GLU A 464 7.88 15.75 4.57
C GLU A 464 8.97 16.82 4.70
N ALA A 465 10.04 16.55 5.46
CA ALA A 465 11.18 17.45 5.53
C ALA A 465 11.84 17.66 4.16
N LEU A 466 12.03 16.59 3.38
CA LEU A 466 12.56 16.70 2.01
C LEU A 466 11.64 17.53 1.12
N ASP A 467 10.34 17.28 1.16
CA ASP A 467 9.35 18.04 0.41
C ASP A 467 9.37 19.53 0.79
N GLN A 468 9.40 19.86 2.08
CA GLN A 468 9.48 21.24 2.56
C GLN A 468 10.76 21.93 2.05
N VAL A 469 11.91 21.26 2.14
CA VAL A 469 13.20 21.80 1.69
C VAL A 469 13.21 22.07 0.18
N GLN A 470 12.53 21.24 -0.61
CA GLN A 470 12.50 21.35 -2.07
C GLN A 470 11.46 22.35 -2.57
N THR A 471 10.31 22.46 -1.89
CA THR A 471 9.16 23.23 -2.38
C THR A 471 9.07 24.63 -1.79
N GLN A 472 9.49 24.83 -0.54
CA GLN A 472 9.33 26.11 0.17
C GLN A 472 10.41 27.11 -0.22
N ASP A 473 9.99 28.29 -0.68
CA ASP A 473 10.91 29.33 -1.16
C ASP A 473 11.88 29.83 -0.08
N ALA A 474 11.45 29.86 1.18
CA ALA A 474 12.31 30.23 2.30
C ALA A 474 13.43 29.21 2.59
N LEU A 475 13.23 27.93 2.25
CA LEU A 475 14.19 26.85 2.53
C LEU A 475 15.09 26.51 1.34
N LYS A 476 14.69 26.85 0.11
CA LYS A 476 15.50 26.62 -1.11
C LYS A 476 16.90 27.25 -1.04
N PRO A 477 17.10 28.52 -0.59
CA PRO A 477 18.43 29.10 -0.45
C PRO A 477 19.28 28.34 0.56
N LEU A 478 18.70 27.97 1.71
CA LEU A 478 19.37 27.21 2.74
C LEU A 478 19.78 25.83 2.21
N ASN A 479 18.91 25.15 1.46
CA ASN A 479 19.25 23.87 0.83
C ASN A 479 20.45 23.98 -0.11
N ARG A 480 20.50 25.04 -0.94
CA ARG A 480 21.62 25.27 -1.86
C ARG A 480 22.93 25.53 -1.13
N LEU A 481 22.88 26.19 0.03
CA LEU A 481 24.06 26.55 0.80
C LEU A 481 24.67 25.35 1.54
N ILE A 482 23.85 24.53 2.20
CA ILE A 482 24.33 23.49 3.12
C ILE A 482 23.91 22.06 2.74
N GLY A 483 23.24 21.86 1.61
CA GLY A 483 22.79 20.54 1.14
C GLY A 483 21.83 19.86 2.12
N LEU A 484 20.80 20.58 2.59
CA LEU A 484 19.85 20.08 3.59
C LEU A 484 19.23 18.73 3.20
N ASP A 485 18.83 18.56 1.95
CA ASP A 485 18.20 17.33 1.45
C ASP A 485 19.13 16.11 1.53
N GLN A 486 20.39 16.27 1.13
CA GLN A 486 21.44 15.26 1.25
C GLN A 486 21.70 14.95 2.72
N ARG A 487 21.72 15.97 3.57
CA ARG A 487 21.95 15.82 5.00
C ARG A 487 20.81 15.07 5.69
N ILE A 488 19.55 15.39 5.38
CA ILE A 488 18.38 14.63 5.87
C ILE A 488 18.55 13.14 5.51
N LYS A 489 18.81 12.85 4.23
CA LYS A 489 19.01 11.46 3.77
C LYS A 489 20.18 10.79 4.49
N LYS A 490 21.33 11.45 4.59
CA LYS A 490 22.53 10.92 5.25
C LYS A 490 22.28 10.64 6.74
N THR A 491 21.63 11.55 7.46
CA THR A 491 21.30 11.39 8.88
C THR A 491 20.37 10.19 9.08
N VAL A 492 19.28 10.10 8.31
CA VAL A 492 18.33 8.97 8.41
C VAL A 492 19.01 7.65 8.02
N GLN A 493 19.79 7.62 6.94
CA GLN A 493 20.51 6.41 6.51
C GLN A 493 21.58 5.95 7.51
N SER A 494 22.30 6.90 8.12
CA SER A 494 23.30 6.60 9.15
C SER A 494 22.63 6.04 10.40
N ALA A 495 21.51 6.64 10.81
CA ALA A 495 20.66 6.13 11.88
C ALA A 495 20.10 4.74 11.59
N MET A 496 19.64 4.53 10.35
CA MET A 496 19.17 3.23 9.88
C MET A 496 20.25 2.15 9.94
N SER A 497 21.45 2.50 9.47
CA SER A 497 22.59 1.58 9.38
C SER A 497 23.12 1.20 10.76
N CYS A 498 23.27 2.19 11.64
CA CYS A 498 23.74 1.99 13.02
C CYS A 498 22.86 0.98 13.76
N LEU A 499 21.54 1.16 13.71
CA LEU A 499 20.64 0.26 14.44
C LEU A 499 20.47 -1.09 13.76
N SER A 500 20.58 -1.17 12.43
CA SER A 500 20.48 -2.46 11.73
C SER A 500 21.62 -3.43 12.06
N ALA A 501 22.78 -2.92 12.51
CA ALA A 501 23.94 -3.74 12.86
C ALA A 501 23.68 -4.67 14.06
N ASP A 502 22.79 -4.27 14.97
CA ASP A 502 22.48 -4.98 16.21
C ASP A 502 21.18 -5.81 16.15
N LEU A 503 20.50 -5.80 14.98
CA LEU A 503 19.23 -6.49 14.76
C LEU A 503 19.41 -7.83 14.06
N THR A 504 18.59 -8.81 14.43
CA THR A 504 18.50 -10.08 13.70
C THR A 504 17.93 -9.90 12.29
N LEU A 505 18.14 -10.89 11.40
CA LEU A 505 17.60 -10.82 10.03
C LEU A 505 16.08 -10.67 9.96
N GLU A 506 15.34 -11.22 10.93
CA GLU A 506 13.88 -11.08 11.02
C GLU A 506 13.50 -9.67 11.44
N GLU A 507 14.17 -9.13 12.46
CA GLU A 507 13.97 -7.75 12.92
C GLU A 507 14.37 -6.73 11.85
N GLN A 508 15.41 -7.00 11.06
CA GLN A 508 15.81 -6.16 9.93
C GLN A 508 14.72 -6.08 8.84
N LYS A 509 13.79 -7.04 8.76
CA LYS A 509 12.63 -6.95 7.86
C LYS A 509 11.58 -6.01 8.43
N GLU A 510 11.22 -6.16 9.70
CA GLU A 510 10.27 -5.27 10.40
C GLU A 510 10.78 -3.83 10.51
N TRP A 511 12.09 -3.69 10.69
CA TRP A 511 12.86 -2.45 10.75
C TRP A 511 12.59 -1.49 9.59
N ARG A 512 12.48 -2.03 8.37
CA ARG A 512 12.23 -1.24 7.15
C ARG A 512 10.87 -0.55 7.16
N HIS A 513 10.01 -0.87 8.12
CA HIS A 513 8.66 -0.33 8.26
C HIS A 513 8.50 0.68 9.39
N LEU A 514 9.58 0.99 10.11
CA LEU A 514 9.56 2.06 11.11
C LEU A 514 9.54 3.44 10.45
N SER A 515 8.88 4.39 11.11
CA SER A 515 8.79 5.76 10.63
C SER A 515 9.90 6.60 11.21
N TRP A 516 10.51 7.45 10.37
CA TRP A 516 11.67 8.25 10.74
C TRP A 516 11.34 9.74 10.69
N PHE A 517 11.80 10.45 11.71
CA PHE A 517 11.54 11.89 11.84
C PHE A 517 12.84 12.61 12.13
N VAL A 518 12.98 13.80 11.57
CA VAL A 518 14.13 14.69 11.79
C VAL A 518 13.67 15.90 12.61
N SER A 519 14.54 16.37 13.52
CA SER A 519 14.23 17.50 14.40
C SER A 519 13.85 18.75 13.61
N TRP A 520 12.70 19.33 13.95
CA TRP A 520 12.09 20.40 13.17
C TRP A 520 11.21 21.29 14.03
N ASN A 521 11.39 22.60 13.90
CA ASN A 521 10.50 23.59 14.48
C ASN A 521 9.28 23.77 13.57
N ARG A 522 8.17 23.13 13.93
CA ARG A 522 6.90 23.19 13.17
C ARG A 522 6.27 24.58 13.14
N SER A 523 6.49 25.38 14.17
CA SER A 523 5.88 26.71 14.28
C SER A 523 6.48 27.69 13.28
N SER A 524 7.82 27.69 13.17
CA SER A 524 8.57 28.51 12.20
C SER A 524 8.83 27.80 10.86
N ASN A 525 8.46 26.53 10.74
CA ASN A 525 8.79 25.66 9.60
C ASN A 525 10.29 25.63 9.26
N GLN A 526 11.13 25.37 10.27
CA GLN A 526 12.58 25.36 10.11
C GLN A 526 13.22 24.06 10.63
N PRO A 527 14.28 23.56 9.98
CA PRO A 527 15.06 22.43 10.50
C PRO A 527 15.75 22.85 11.81
N ALA A 528 15.73 21.97 12.81
CA ALA A 528 16.45 22.19 14.06
C ALA A 528 17.87 21.61 13.92
N LEU A 529 18.81 22.50 13.57
CA LEU A 529 20.21 22.18 13.34
C LEU A 529 21.10 22.72 14.45
N VAL A 530 22.15 21.97 14.78
CA VAL A 530 23.29 22.42 15.55
C VAL A 530 24.40 22.78 14.57
N LEU A 531 24.95 23.99 14.71
CA LEU A 531 26.12 24.43 13.95
C LEU A 531 27.37 24.02 14.73
N ASP A 532 28.25 23.28 14.07
CA ASP A 532 29.56 22.88 14.56
C ASP A 532 30.63 23.29 13.52
N ASP A 533 31.87 23.46 13.97
CA ASP A 533 32.99 23.95 13.14
C ASP A 533 33.31 23.00 11.96
N SER A 534 32.91 21.73 12.09
CA SER A 534 33.11 20.70 11.08
C SER A 534 31.97 20.69 10.05
N GLU A 535 30.76 20.38 10.48
CA GLU A 535 29.57 20.27 9.64
C GLU A 535 28.28 20.46 10.48
N PRO A 536 27.25 21.17 9.98
CA PRO A 536 26.00 21.37 10.73
C PRO A 536 25.20 20.07 10.83
N TYR A 537 24.63 19.67 11.96
CA TYR A 537 23.88 18.40 12.07
C TYR A 537 22.50 18.59 12.71
N PHE A 538 21.60 17.61 12.57
CA PHE A 538 20.28 17.68 13.20
C PHE A 538 20.38 17.48 14.71
N GLU A 539 19.64 18.25 15.51
CA GLU A 539 19.61 18.07 16.97
C GLU A 539 19.20 16.64 17.37
N SER A 540 18.23 16.06 16.66
CA SER A 540 17.74 14.72 16.94
C SER A 540 17.14 14.04 15.72
N VAL A 541 17.24 12.71 15.71
CA VAL A 541 16.48 11.82 14.83
C VAL A 541 15.59 10.93 15.70
N PHE A 542 14.32 10.79 15.31
CA PHE A 542 13.35 9.96 16.03
C PHE A 542 12.94 8.77 15.19
N VAL A 543 12.74 7.63 15.84
CA VAL A 543 12.14 6.42 15.27
C VAL A 543 10.82 6.11 16.00
N ALA A 544 9.78 5.76 15.24
CA ALA A 544 8.42 5.52 15.77
C ALA A 544 7.67 4.38 15.07
#